data_AF-A0A7J9B755-F1
#
_entry.id   AF-A0A7J9B755-F1
#
_cell.length_a   1.000
_cell.length_b   1.000
_cell.length_c   1.000
_cell.angle_alpha   90.00
_cell.angle_beta   90.00
_cell.angle_gamma   90.00
#
_symmetry.space_group_name_H-M   'P 1'
#
loop_
_entity.id
_entity.type
_entity.pdbx_description
1 polymer ?
#
loop_
_entity_poly.entity_id
_entity_poly.type
_entity_poly.pdbx_seq_one_letter_code
_entity_poly.pdbx_strand_id
1 'polypeptide(L)'
;MDSTGRLLKYDAKTKQVTVLFRNLSLAAGVAVDEEEKFVMVTEFTANRTRKITLQGGGSVIATIQPTPDNIKRTRLNKFWLAAARVDPRIDSGLLRINGNGTVLETVNLERWYGNKSVFEVQEFGTKLYIVSRLEDFIGVLLKH
;
A
#
# COMPACT_ATOMS: atom_id res chain seq x y z
N MET A 1 0.46 6.27 -20.02
CA MET A 1 0.43 5.29 -18.91
C MET A 1 -1.02 5.03 -18.55
N ASP A 2 -1.42 3.81 -18.22
CA ASP A 2 -2.83 3.47 -17.94
C ASP A 2 -3.31 4.15 -16.65
N SER A 3 -4.33 5.00 -16.81
CA SER A 3 -5.00 5.73 -15.73
C SER A 3 -6.49 5.44 -15.74
N THR A 4 -6.89 4.19 -15.93
CA THR A 4 -8.31 3.76 -15.88
C THR A 4 -8.73 3.19 -14.52
N GLY A 5 -7.82 3.15 -13.55
CA GLY A 5 -8.05 2.63 -12.20
C GLY A 5 -9.16 3.37 -11.45
N ARG A 6 -9.88 2.65 -10.60
CA ARG A 6 -11.03 3.16 -9.82
C ARG A 6 -10.96 2.71 -8.37
N LEU A 7 -11.32 3.60 -7.46
CA LEU A 7 -11.64 3.24 -6.07
C LEU A 7 -13.15 2.98 -6.00
N LEU A 8 -13.52 1.78 -5.57
CA LEU A 8 -14.91 1.34 -5.43
C LEU A 8 -15.25 1.15 -3.96
N LYS A 9 -16.46 1.53 -3.58
CA LYS A 9 -17.10 1.14 -2.32
C LYS A 9 -18.20 0.15 -2.64
N TYR A 10 -18.24 -0.95 -1.91
CA TYR A 10 -19.37 -1.88 -1.92
C TYR A 10 -20.10 -1.80 -0.60
N ASP A 11 -21.42 -1.61 -0.65
CA ASP A 11 -22.30 -1.70 0.51
C ASP A 11 -22.97 -3.07 0.54
N ALA A 12 -22.59 -3.91 1.52
CA ALA A 12 -23.09 -5.28 1.61
C ALA A 12 -24.58 -5.37 1.97
N LYS A 13 -25.16 -4.34 2.61
CA LYS A 13 -26.58 -4.34 3.01
C LYS A 13 -27.47 -4.05 1.80
N THR A 14 -27.10 -3.05 1.01
CA THR A 14 -27.87 -2.61 -0.17
C THR A 14 -27.42 -3.30 -1.46
N LYS A 15 -26.29 -4.01 -1.42
CA LYS A 15 -25.62 -4.65 -2.57
C LYS A 15 -25.22 -3.65 -3.67
N GLN A 16 -25.04 -2.38 -3.32
CA GLN A 16 -24.69 -1.33 -4.28
C GLN A 16 -23.18 -1.12 -4.35
N VAL A 17 -22.69 -0.79 -5.54
CA VAL A 17 -21.30 -0.36 -5.80
C VAL A 17 -21.32 1.12 -6.13
N THR A 18 -20.52 1.90 -5.41
CA THR A 18 -20.28 3.32 -5.68
C THR A 18 -18.84 3.52 -6.14
N VAL A 19 -18.64 4.27 -7.21
CA VAL A 19 -17.29 4.70 -7.62
C VAL A 19 -16.94 5.95 -6.82
N LEU A 20 -15.96 5.85 -5.93
CA LEU A 20 -15.52 6.96 -5.08
C LEU A 20 -14.46 7.82 -5.76
N PHE A 21 -13.61 7.21 -6.58
CA PHE A 21 -12.53 7.92 -7.28
C PHE A 21 -12.23 7.24 -8.61
N ARG A 22 -11.83 8.02 -9.61
CA ARG A 22 -11.50 7.57 -10.97
C ARG A 22 -10.13 8.05 -11.37
N ASN A 23 -9.66 7.55 -12.49
CA ASN A 23 -8.43 7.97 -13.14
C ASN A 23 -7.16 7.74 -12.30
N LEU A 24 -7.14 6.64 -11.55
CA LEU A 24 -5.98 6.23 -10.77
C LEU A 24 -4.99 5.50 -11.68
N SER A 25 -3.71 5.85 -11.58
CA SER A 25 -2.64 5.26 -12.39
C SER A 25 -2.21 3.90 -11.83
N LEU A 26 -2.65 2.81 -12.48
CA LEU A 26 -2.46 1.42 -12.03
C LEU A 26 -2.61 1.28 -10.50
N ALA A 27 -3.84 1.46 -10.02
CA ALA A 27 -4.17 1.33 -8.60
C ALA A 27 -3.90 -0.11 -8.12
N ALA A 28 -2.85 -0.30 -7.32
CA ALA A 28 -2.39 -1.62 -6.89
C ALA A 28 -3.00 -2.02 -5.53
N GLY A 29 -2.92 -1.12 -4.55
CA GLY A 29 -3.34 -1.38 -3.17
C GLY A 29 -4.32 -0.34 -2.64
N VAL A 30 -5.12 -0.77 -1.66
CA VAL A 30 -6.08 0.09 -0.96
C VAL A 30 -6.12 -0.26 0.53
N ALA A 31 -6.11 0.77 1.39
CA ALA A 31 -6.30 0.60 2.83
C ALA A 31 -7.14 1.75 3.41
N VAL A 32 -8.19 1.40 4.16
CA VAL A 32 -9.06 2.35 4.84
C VAL A 32 -8.47 2.70 6.20
N ASP A 33 -8.51 3.99 6.55
CA ASP A 33 -8.26 4.49 7.90
C ASP A 33 -9.17 3.83 8.95
N GLU A 34 -8.74 3.79 10.20
CA GLU A 34 -9.51 3.19 11.30
C GLU A 34 -10.85 3.87 11.54
N GLU A 35 -10.91 5.20 11.40
CA GLU A 35 -12.11 5.99 11.64
C GLU A 35 -12.91 6.22 10.35
N GLU A 36 -12.57 5.53 9.26
CA GLU A 36 -13.20 5.67 7.94
C GLU A 36 -13.21 7.12 7.42
N LYS A 37 -12.23 7.94 7.83
CA LYS A 37 -12.13 9.34 7.38
C LYS A 37 -11.49 9.44 6.00
N PHE A 38 -10.57 8.55 5.68
CA PHE A 38 -9.85 8.54 4.41
C PHE A 38 -9.44 7.12 3.97
N VAL A 39 -9.02 7.02 2.73
CA VAL A 39 -8.44 5.81 2.13
C VAL A 39 -7.09 6.14 1.54
N MET A 40 -6.10 5.27 1.77
CA MET A 40 -4.83 5.28 1.06
C MET A 40 -4.94 4.37 -0.17
N VAL A 41 -4.54 4.87 -1.33
CA VAL A 41 -4.45 4.11 -2.58
C VAL A 41 -3.05 4.23 -3.15
N THR A 42 -2.40 3.11 -3.44
CA THR A 42 -1.10 3.09 -4.12
C THR A 42 -1.31 3.10 -5.63
N GLU A 43 -0.66 4.04 -6.31
CA GLU A 43 -0.67 4.19 -7.78
C GLU A 43 0.70 3.75 -8.30
N PHE A 44 0.82 2.48 -8.69
CA PHE A 44 2.09 1.83 -9.02
C PHE A 44 2.85 2.60 -10.10
N THR A 45 2.16 2.96 -11.17
CA THR A 45 2.75 3.62 -12.34
C THR A 45 3.01 5.11 -12.13
N ALA A 46 2.28 5.74 -11.20
CA ALA A 46 2.52 7.13 -10.83
C ALA A 46 3.51 7.30 -9.66
N ASN A 47 4.10 6.20 -9.15
CA ASN A 47 5.08 6.20 -8.07
C ASN A 47 4.61 6.99 -6.83
N ARG A 48 3.36 6.77 -6.39
CA ARG A 48 2.80 7.51 -5.24
C ARG A 48 1.74 6.75 -4.48
N THR A 49 1.57 7.11 -3.21
CA THR A 49 0.33 6.86 -2.46
C THR A 49 -0.51 8.12 -2.44
N ARG A 50 -1.79 7.99 -2.79
CA ARG A 50 -2.81 9.03 -2.66
C ARG A 50 -3.64 8.80 -1.40
N LYS A 51 -3.88 9.87 -0.64
CA LYS A 51 -4.87 9.91 0.43
C LYS A 51 -6.14 10.55 -0.11
N ILE A 52 -7.26 9.83 -0.05
CA ILE A 52 -8.57 10.27 -0.54
C ILE A 52 -9.49 10.40 0.68
N THR A 53 -10.03 11.60 0.93
CA THR A 53 -10.99 11.81 2.01
C THR A 53 -12.33 11.21 1.62
N LEU A 54 -12.88 10.35 2.48
CA LEU A 54 -14.16 9.68 2.24
C LEU A 54 -15.35 10.63 2.40
N GLN A 55 -15.16 11.70 3.16
CA GLN A 55 -16.11 12.81 3.30
C GLN A 55 -15.63 13.99 2.45
N GLY A 56 -16.49 14.48 1.54
CA GLY A 56 -16.19 15.65 0.71
C GLY A 56 -15.30 15.40 -0.53
N GLY A 57 -14.78 14.18 -0.73
CA GLY A 57 -14.19 13.75 -2.01
C GLY A 57 -12.82 14.35 -2.38
N GLY A 58 -12.14 15.01 -1.44
CA GLY A 58 -10.80 15.57 -1.66
C GLY A 58 -9.71 14.48 -1.78
N SER A 59 -8.60 14.81 -2.45
CA SER A 59 -7.42 13.93 -2.44
C SER A 59 -6.11 14.71 -2.41
N VAL A 60 -5.10 14.14 -1.76
CA VAL A 60 -3.73 14.66 -1.72
C VAL A 60 -2.73 13.53 -1.96
N ILE A 61 -1.54 13.88 -2.45
CA ILE A 61 -0.42 12.92 -2.50
C ILE A 61 0.13 12.80 -1.08
N ALA A 62 0.06 11.60 -0.51
CA ALA A 62 0.55 11.32 0.85
C ALA A 62 2.05 11.03 0.84
N THR A 63 2.49 10.24 -0.13
CA THR A 63 3.89 9.80 -0.25
C THR A 63 4.23 9.65 -1.73
N ILE A 64 5.46 9.99 -2.11
CA ILE A 64 6.05 9.64 -3.40
C ILE A 64 7.01 8.49 -3.12
N GLN A 65 6.80 7.36 -3.74
CA GLN A 65 7.67 6.19 -3.61
C GLN A 65 7.69 5.43 -4.92
N PRO A 66 8.85 4.89 -5.36
CA PRO A 66 8.91 4.13 -6.60
C PRO A 66 8.06 2.86 -6.52
N THR A 67 7.25 2.59 -7.55
CA THR A 67 6.55 1.31 -7.77
C THR A 67 5.88 0.71 -6.52
N PRO A 68 4.98 1.45 -5.85
CA PRO A 68 4.27 0.91 -4.70
C PRO A 68 3.21 -0.08 -5.11
N ASP A 69 3.05 -1.12 -4.29
CA ASP A 69 2.09 -2.18 -4.50
C ASP A 69 1.09 -2.26 -3.33
N ASN A 70 0.69 -3.44 -2.85
CA ASN A 70 -0.32 -3.55 -1.81
C ASN A 70 0.06 -2.78 -0.54
N ILE A 71 -0.95 -2.14 0.05
CA ILE A 71 -0.90 -1.40 1.31
C ILE A 71 -1.89 -2.00 2.30
N LYS A 72 -1.49 -2.15 3.57
CA LYS A 72 -2.30 -2.70 4.65
C LYS A 72 -2.21 -1.84 5.90
N ARG A 73 -3.37 -1.58 6.52
CA ARG A 73 -3.44 -0.87 7.81
C ARG A 73 -2.99 -1.78 8.95
N THR A 74 -2.26 -1.22 9.90
CA THR A 74 -1.87 -1.87 11.16
C THR A 74 -2.87 -1.55 12.27
N ARG A 75 -2.80 -2.30 13.39
CA ARG A 75 -3.64 -2.03 14.57
C ARG A 75 -3.39 -0.67 15.23
N LEU A 76 -2.27 -0.01 14.92
CA LEU A 76 -1.91 1.32 15.46
C LEU A 76 -2.21 2.46 14.46
N ASN A 77 -3.11 2.20 13.51
CA ASN A 77 -3.49 3.09 12.43
C ASN A 77 -2.27 3.68 11.67
N LYS A 78 -1.31 2.80 11.40
CA LYS A 78 -0.21 3.01 10.46
C LYS A 78 -0.44 2.12 9.25
N PHE A 79 0.39 2.25 8.22
CA PHE A 79 0.22 1.48 7.00
C PHE A 79 1.54 0.89 6.58
N TRP A 80 1.56 -0.42 6.35
CA TRP A 80 2.64 -1.08 5.65
C TRP A 80 2.31 -1.13 4.18
N LEU A 81 3.27 -0.81 3.31
CA LEU A 81 3.14 -1.05 1.88
C LEU A 81 4.38 -1.76 1.35
N ALA A 82 4.16 -2.66 0.40
CA ALA A 82 5.21 -3.29 -0.38
C ALA A 82 5.64 -2.35 -1.51
N ALA A 83 6.93 -2.31 -1.80
CA ALA A 83 7.46 -1.57 -2.94
C ALA A 83 8.42 -2.46 -3.74
N ALA A 84 8.18 -2.50 -5.05
CA ALA A 84 9.07 -3.17 -6.00
C ALA A 84 10.36 -2.39 -6.26
N ARG A 85 10.53 -1.23 -5.60
CA ARG A 85 11.77 -0.47 -5.44
C ARG A 85 11.55 0.58 -4.36
N VAL A 86 12.43 0.68 -3.37
CA VAL A 86 12.29 1.71 -2.32
C VAL A 86 13.11 2.94 -2.64
N ASP A 87 14.33 2.75 -3.13
CA ASP A 87 15.24 3.82 -3.56
C ASP A 87 16.15 3.31 -4.70
N PRO A 88 17.07 4.12 -5.27
CA PRO A 88 17.92 3.68 -6.37
C PRO A 88 18.79 2.45 -6.08
N ARG A 89 19.07 2.16 -4.81
CA ARG A 89 19.94 1.07 -4.33
C ARG A 89 19.17 -0.12 -3.76
N ILE A 90 17.88 0.06 -3.43
CA ILE A 90 17.05 -0.99 -2.83
C ILE A 90 15.94 -1.37 -3.81
N ASP A 91 16.13 -2.51 -4.48
CA ASP A 91 15.18 -3.06 -5.46
C ASP A 91 13.96 -3.70 -4.80
N SER A 92 13.98 -4.09 -3.53
CA SER A 92 12.74 -4.52 -2.87
C SER A 92 12.73 -4.25 -1.37
N GLY A 93 11.63 -3.70 -0.90
CA GLY A 93 11.48 -3.42 0.51
C GLY A 93 10.06 -3.06 0.91
N LEU A 94 9.92 -2.84 2.21
CA LEU A 94 8.67 -2.49 2.87
C LEU A 94 8.80 -1.09 3.44
N LEU A 95 7.73 -0.30 3.32
CA LEU A 95 7.64 1.00 3.98
C LEU A 95 6.51 0.98 4.99
N ARG A 96 6.79 1.44 6.21
CA ARG A 96 5.76 1.78 7.19
C ARG A 96 5.53 3.28 7.15
N ILE A 97 4.32 3.71 6.83
CA ILE A 97 3.93 5.12 6.81
C ILE A 97 2.86 5.43 7.86
N ASN A 98 2.78 6.68 8.30
CA ASN A 98 1.66 7.17 9.11
C ASN A 98 0.48 7.66 8.23
N GLY A 99 -0.62 8.09 8.86
CA GLY A 99 -1.80 8.60 8.16
C GLY A 99 -1.60 9.91 7.38
N ASN A 100 -0.45 10.57 7.53
CA ASN A 100 -0.04 11.74 6.74
C ASN A 100 0.89 11.35 5.58
N GLY A 101 1.30 10.08 5.47
CA GLY A 101 2.24 9.61 4.46
C GLY A 101 3.72 9.77 4.83
N THR A 102 4.03 10.16 6.07
CA THR A 102 5.42 10.19 6.54
C THR A 102 5.94 8.76 6.69
N VAL A 103 7.09 8.46 6.09
CA VAL A 103 7.81 7.19 6.27
C VAL A 103 8.37 7.13 7.69
N LEU A 104 7.97 6.10 8.42
CA LEU A 104 8.43 5.79 9.78
C LEU A 104 9.51 4.72 9.79
N GLU A 105 9.49 3.83 8.80
CA GLU A 105 10.37 2.67 8.74
C GLU A 105 10.53 2.18 7.31
N THR A 106 11.74 1.71 6.99
CA THR A 106 12.08 1.04 5.73
C THR A 106 12.74 -0.29 6.06
N VAL A 107 12.22 -1.38 5.51
CA VAL A 107 12.80 -2.72 5.64
C VAL A 107 13.42 -3.12 4.31
N ASN A 108 14.74 -3.30 4.27
CA ASN A 108 15.43 -3.85 3.11
C ASN A 108 15.26 -5.39 3.09
N LEU A 109 14.73 -5.93 2.00
CA LEU A 109 14.48 -7.35 1.83
C LEU A 109 15.49 -8.06 0.93
N GLU A 110 16.47 -7.36 0.37
CA GLU A 110 17.44 -7.87 -0.59
C GLU A 110 18.19 -9.10 -0.09
N ARG A 111 18.48 -9.19 1.22
CA ARG A 111 19.12 -10.37 1.81
C ARG A 111 18.34 -11.67 1.58
N TRP A 112 17.01 -11.60 1.52
CA TRP A 112 16.13 -12.77 1.39
C TRP A 112 15.51 -12.91 0.00
N TYR A 113 15.25 -11.79 -0.70
CA TYR A 113 14.57 -11.76 -1.99
C TYR A 113 15.49 -11.35 -3.16
N GLY A 114 16.75 -10.97 -2.88
CA GLY A 114 17.65 -10.40 -3.87
C GLY A 114 17.02 -9.18 -4.56
N ASN A 115 16.99 -9.21 -5.89
CA ASN A 115 16.36 -8.20 -6.72
C ASN A 115 14.88 -8.49 -7.07
N LYS A 116 14.29 -9.56 -6.52
CA LYS A 116 12.90 -9.91 -6.81
C LYS A 116 11.96 -9.02 -5.98
N SER A 117 10.92 -8.52 -6.63
CA SER A 117 9.93 -7.67 -5.98
C SER A 117 9.03 -8.45 -5.03
N VAL A 118 8.66 -7.82 -3.92
CA VAL A 118 7.53 -8.23 -3.07
C VAL A 118 6.29 -7.38 -3.38
N PHE A 119 5.11 -7.98 -3.19
CA PHE A 119 3.84 -7.36 -3.59
C PHE A 119 2.93 -7.09 -2.40
N GLU A 120 3.09 -7.78 -1.29
CA GLU A 120 2.26 -7.58 -0.11
C GLU A 120 3.05 -7.76 1.18
N VAL A 121 2.71 -6.92 2.16
CA VAL A 121 3.11 -7.08 3.55
C VAL A 121 1.87 -6.93 4.43
N GLN A 122 1.71 -7.84 5.38
CA GLN A 122 0.68 -7.73 6.41
C GLN A 122 1.28 -7.95 7.79
N GLU A 123 1.06 -6.98 8.67
CA GLU A 123 1.41 -7.09 10.08
C GLU A 123 0.34 -7.87 10.84
N PHE A 124 0.76 -8.89 11.59
CA PHE A 124 -0.11 -9.61 12.52
C PHE A 124 0.67 -10.03 13.77
N GLY A 125 0.26 -9.50 14.92
CA GLY A 125 0.98 -9.66 16.18
C GLY A 125 2.38 -9.06 16.10
N THR A 126 3.40 -9.87 16.39
CA THR A 126 4.82 -9.49 16.32
C THR A 126 5.47 -9.86 14.99
N LYS A 127 4.68 -10.17 13.95
CA LYS A 127 5.19 -10.68 12.68
C LYS A 127 4.75 -9.83 11.49
N LEU A 128 5.64 -9.73 10.51
CA LEU A 128 5.34 -9.26 9.16
C LEU A 128 5.30 -10.47 8.22
N TYR A 129 4.16 -10.67 7.55
CA TYR A 129 3.98 -11.68 6.52
C TYR A 129 4.19 -11.02 5.16
N ILE A 130 5.11 -11.56 4.37
CA ILE A 130 5.58 -10.95 3.13
C ILE A 130 5.32 -11.93 1.99
N VAL A 131 4.70 -11.43 0.91
CA VAL A 131 4.35 -12.24 -0.25
C VAL A 131 5.05 -11.68 -1.49
N SER A 132 5.72 -12.57 -2.20
CA SER A 132 6.16 -12.35 -3.58
C SER A 132 5.44 -13.34 -4.50
N ARG A 133 5.12 -12.89 -5.72
CA ARG A 133 4.65 -13.76 -6.81
C ARG A 133 5.81 -14.39 -7.58
N LEU A 134 7.05 -14.06 -7.21
CA LEU A 134 8.29 -14.50 -7.84
C LEU A 134 9.05 -15.51 -6.98
N GLU A 135 8.46 -15.92 -5.85
CA GLU A 135 9.00 -16.89 -4.91
C GLU A 135 7.96 -17.95 -4.57
N ASP A 136 8.42 -19.10 -4.11
CA ASP A 136 7.61 -20.25 -3.71
C ASP A 136 7.39 -20.35 -2.19
N PHE A 137 7.77 -19.31 -1.44
CA PHE A 137 7.64 -19.23 0.02
C PHE A 137 6.95 -17.96 0.49
N ILE A 138 6.44 -18.00 1.73
CA ILE A 138 5.95 -16.83 2.46
C ILE A 138 7.05 -16.37 3.41
N GLY A 139 7.46 -15.09 3.29
CA GLY A 139 8.42 -14.49 4.21
C GLY A 139 7.75 -14.15 5.54
N VAL A 140 8.43 -14.45 6.64
CA VAL A 140 7.97 -14.08 7.99
C VAL A 140 9.10 -13.42 8.75
N LEU A 141 8.98 -12.12 9.01
CA LEU A 141 9.94 -11.36 9.81
C LEU A 141 9.36 -11.03 11.19
N LEU A 142 10.20 -11.03 12.21
CA LEU A 142 9.84 -10.49 13.52
C LEU A 142 9.89 -8.97 13.48
N LYS A 143 8.82 -8.34 13.95
CA LYS A 143 8.73 -6.89 14.15
C LYS A 143 9.35 -6.56 15.50
N HIS A 144 10.43 -5.79 15.49
CA HIS A 144 11.06 -5.25 16.70
C HIS A 144 10.32 -4.01 17.21
#